data_AF-A0A0N7ZAY9-F1
#
_entry.id   AF-A0A0N7ZAY9-F1
#
_cell.length_a   1.000
_cell.length_b   1.000
_cell.length_c   1.000
_cell.angle_alpha   90.00
_cell.angle_beta   90.00
_cell.angle_gamma   90.00
#
_symmetry.space_group_name_H-M   'P 1'
#
loop_
_entity.id
_entity.type
_entity.pdbx_description
1 polymer ?
#
loop_
_entity_poly.entity_id
_entity_poly.type
_entity_poly.pdbx_seq_one_letter_code
_entity_poly.pdbx_strand_id
1 'polypeptide(L)'
;MAEPTGLTNEEANACCAKPDPSTKDFLFQQTMYRIKDPKVSLDFYTRVLGMRLLKKLDFPTMTFSLFFMGFEAAEDIPKDENERTGWCFSRKATLELTHNWGTESDPNFTPYHNGNSDPKGYGTCAVSVQHPVTFLQHQSIDIDNFGCKKEPI
;
A
#
# COMPACT_ATOMS: atom_id res chain seq x y z
N MET A 1 20.28 -25.65 -23.84
CA MET A 1 20.31 -24.96 -22.53
C MET A 1 19.31 -25.68 -21.65
N ALA A 2 19.63 -25.95 -20.38
CA ALA A 2 18.66 -26.60 -19.49
C ALA A 2 17.43 -25.69 -19.32
N GLU A 3 16.23 -26.29 -19.29
CA GLU A 3 15.01 -25.56 -18.93
C GLU A 3 15.18 -24.98 -17.52
N PRO A 4 14.80 -23.71 -17.30
CA PRO A 4 14.91 -23.12 -15.97
C PRO A 4 13.96 -23.84 -15.01
N THR A 5 14.50 -24.32 -13.89
CA THR A 5 13.74 -24.92 -12.79
C THR A 5 13.77 -24.01 -11.56
N GLY A 6 12.66 -23.92 -10.83
CA GLY A 6 12.61 -23.23 -9.54
C GLY A 6 13.37 -23.98 -8.45
N LEU A 7 13.65 -23.30 -7.34
CA LEU A 7 14.21 -23.93 -6.14
C LEU A 7 13.23 -24.96 -5.57
N THR A 8 13.76 -26.05 -5.01
CA THR A 8 12.97 -26.96 -4.17
C THR A 8 12.64 -26.32 -2.82
N ASN A 9 11.70 -26.92 -2.08
CA ASN A 9 11.39 -26.47 -0.72
C ASN A 9 12.60 -26.60 0.21
N GLU A 10 13.40 -27.66 0.05
CA GLU A 10 14.61 -27.89 0.82
C GLU A 10 15.66 -26.81 0.53
N GLU A 11 15.87 -26.48 -0.75
CA GLU A 11 16.80 -25.41 -1.17
C GLU A 11 16.35 -24.04 -0.65
N ALA A 12 15.06 -23.72 -0.76
CA ALA A 12 14.51 -22.47 -0.24
C ALA A 12 14.67 -22.37 1.29
N ASN A 13 14.39 -23.44 2.02
CA ASN A 13 14.57 -23.46 3.47
C ASN A 13 16.04 -23.36 3.89
N ALA A 14 16.97 -23.94 3.12
CA ALA A 14 18.40 -23.85 3.38
C ALA A 14 18.94 -22.40 3.24
N CYS A 15 18.26 -21.54 2.48
CA CYS A 15 18.60 -20.12 2.37
C CYS A 15 18.13 -19.27 3.57
N CYS A 16 17.28 -19.80 4.45
CA CYS A 16 16.68 -19.05 5.56
C CYS A 16 17.55 -19.11 6.83
N ALA A 17 17.84 -17.95 7.41
CA ALA A 17 18.52 -17.84 8.70
C ALA A 17 17.53 -17.63 9.86
N LYS A 18 17.93 -18.02 11.08
CA LYS A 18 17.19 -17.65 12.29
C LYS A 18 17.32 -16.13 12.51
N PRO A 19 16.23 -15.43 12.91
CA PRO A 19 16.33 -14.02 13.26
C PRO A 19 17.32 -13.78 14.41
N ASP A 20 18.13 -12.72 14.28
CA ASP A 20 19.01 -12.29 15.35
C ASP A 20 18.18 -11.71 16.52
N PRO A 21 18.53 -11.97 17.81
CA PRO A 21 17.79 -11.43 18.94
C PRO A 21 17.63 -9.90 18.95
N SER A 22 18.54 -9.16 18.30
CA SER A 22 18.46 -7.71 18.16
C SER A 22 17.31 -7.24 17.26
N THR A 23 16.79 -8.09 16.36
CA THR A 23 15.70 -7.74 15.44
C THR A 23 14.32 -8.12 15.99
N LYS A 24 14.22 -8.61 17.23
CA LYS A 24 12.98 -9.15 17.79
C LYS A 24 11.79 -8.16 17.81
N ASP A 25 12.09 -6.86 17.88
CA ASP A 25 11.10 -5.79 17.98
C ASP A 25 10.88 -5.07 16.63
N PHE A 26 11.54 -5.52 15.56
CA PHE A 26 11.34 -4.95 14.22
C PHE A 26 9.95 -5.28 13.69
N LEU A 27 9.38 -4.36 12.92
CA LEU A 27 8.08 -4.54 12.28
C LEU A 27 8.11 -4.02 10.85
N PHE A 28 7.37 -4.69 9.97
CA PHE A 28 7.12 -4.18 8.62
C PHE A 28 6.08 -3.06 8.70
N GLN A 29 6.58 -1.83 8.74
CA GLN A 29 5.78 -0.65 9.10
C GLN A 29 4.99 -0.13 7.90
N GLN A 30 5.64 0.04 6.76
CA GLN A 30 5.08 0.74 5.63
C GLN A 30 5.54 0.18 4.29
N THR A 31 4.65 0.30 3.30
CA THR A 31 4.99 0.29 1.88
C THR A 31 4.78 1.69 1.33
N MET A 32 5.73 2.21 0.56
CA MET A 32 5.63 3.53 -0.06
C MET A 32 5.46 3.43 -1.56
N TYR A 33 4.56 4.23 -2.12
CA TYR A 33 4.62 4.60 -3.54
C TYR A 33 4.16 6.02 -3.78
N ARG A 34 4.57 6.53 -4.94
CA ARG A 34 4.24 7.89 -5.37
C ARG A 34 2.85 7.94 -6.01
N ILE A 35 2.16 9.05 -5.78
CA ILE A 35 0.82 9.31 -6.32
C ILE A 35 0.80 10.65 -7.05
N LYS A 36 0.07 10.71 -8.17
CA LYS A 36 -0.05 11.93 -8.99
C LYS A 36 -0.97 12.96 -8.34
N ASP A 37 -2.16 12.53 -7.88
CA ASP A 37 -3.15 13.43 -7.29
C ASP A 37 -3.62 12.87 -5.93
N PRO A 38 -3.29 13.54 -4.81
CA PRO A 38 -3.70 13.09 -3.49
C PRO A 38 -5.20 13.11 -3.29
N LYS A 39 -5.97 13.96 -3.98
CA LYS A 39 -7.44 13.98 -3.83
C LYS A 39 -8.06 12.69 -4.36
N VAL A 40 -7.62 12.26 -5.54
CA VAL A 40 -8.08 11.01 -6.17
C VAL A 40 -7.63 9.81 -5.34
N SER A 41 -6.37 9.77 -4.92
CA SER A 41 -5.85 8.67 -4.13
C SER A 41 -6.52 8.58 -2.75
N LEU A 42 -6.65 9.68 -2.01
CA LEU A 42 -7.27 9.67 -0.69
C LEU A 42 -8.73 9.23 -0.77
N ASP A 43 -9.51 9.71 -1.75
CA ASP A 43 -10.88 9.25 -1.97
C ASP A 43 -10.92 7.74 -2.22
N PHE A 44 -10.06 7.22 -3.10
CA PHE A 44 -9.99 5.79 -3.37
C PHE A 44 -9.65 4.96 -2.12
N TYR A 45 -8.53 5.25 -1.44
CA TYR A 45 -8.11 4.45 -0.28
C TYR A 45 -9.08 4.56 0.89
N THR A 46 -9.78 5.70 1.04
CA THR A 46 -10.77 5.87 2.12
C THR A 46 -12.15 5.36 1.75
N ARG A 47 -12.81 5.94 0.74
CA ARG A 47 -14.21 5.62 0.38
C ARG A 47 -14.34 4.23 -0.22
N VAL A 48 -13.40 3.81 -1.06
CA VAL A 48 -13.49 2.53 -1.78
C VAL A 48 -12.91 1.39 -0.94
N LEU A 49 -11.68 1.56 -0.43
CA LEU A 49 -10.99 0.49 0.30
C LEU A 49 -11.27 0.50 1.81
N GLY A 50 -11.82 1.58 2.38
CA GLY A 50 -12.15 1.66 3.80
C GLY A 50 -10.95 1.96 4.72
N MET A 51 -9.82 2.41 4.18
CA MET A 51 -8.68 2.86 5.00
C MET A 51 -8.97 4.22 5.65
N ARG A 52 -8.20 4.56 6.68
CA ARG A 52 -8.20 5.88 7.31
C ARG A 52 -6.88 6.61 7.06
N LEU A 53 -6.94 7.94 6.96
CA LEU A 53 -5.75 8.80 6.98
C LEU A 53 -5.21 8.89 8.41
N LEU A 54 -4.09 8.22 8.65
CA LEU A 54 -3.45 8.12 9.95
C LEU A 54 -2.60 9.33 10.26
N LYS A 55 -1.85 9.85 9.29
CA LYS A 55 -1.03 11.05 9.43
C LYS A 55 -0.80 11.71 8.07
N LYS A 56 -0.75 13.05 8.07
CA LYS A 56 -0.25 13.84 6.95
C LYS A 56 0.99 14.61 7.39
N LEU A 57 2.01 14.62 6.56
CA LEU A 57 3.23 15.40 6.76
C LEU A 57 3.51 16.23 5.50
N ASP A 58 3.91 17.48 5.68
CA ASP A 58 4.29 18.39 4.59
C ASP A 58 5.75 18.79 4.73
N PHE A 59 6.45 18.80 3.60
CA PHE A 59 7.86 19.19 3.54
C PHE A 59 8.05 20.32 2.52
N PRO A 60 7.73 21.59 2.87
CA PRO A 60 7.70 22.69 1.91
C PRO A 60 9.04 22.94 1.20
N THR A 61 10.15 22.84 1.92
CA THR A 61 11.49 23.01 1.35
C THR A 61 11.83 21.94 0.30
N MET A 62 11.21 20.76 0.40
CA MET A 62 11.43 19.63 -0.51
C MET A 62 10.27 19.41 -1.49
N THR A 63 9.22 20.23 -1.40
CA THR A 63 8.06 20.22 -2.30
C THR A 63 7.33 18.87 -2.41
N PHE A 64 7.11 18.20 -1.27
CA PHE A 64 6.28 17.00 -1.22
C PHE A 64 5.47 16.87 0.07
N SER A 65 4.42 16.05 0.01
CA SER A 65 3.61 15.62 1.16
C SER A 65 3.59 14.10 1.27
N LEU A 66 3.47 13.61 2.49
CA LEU A 66 3.28 12.19 2.81
C LEU A 66 1.89 11.99 3.42
N PHE A 67 1.18 10.96 2.97
CA PHE A 67 -0.11 10.55 3.52
C PHE A 67 -0.02 9.10 3.96
N PHE A 68 -0.03 8.87 5.28
CA PHE A 68 0.00 7.54 5.87
C PHE A 68 -1.43 7.02 5.99
N MET A 69 -1.72 5.92 5.31
CA MET A 69 -3.03 5.26 5.28
C MET A 69 -2.96 3.91 5.99
N GLY A 70 -4.06 3.49 6.62
CA GLY A 70 -4.14 2.16 7.21
C GLY A 70 -5.53 1.77 7.70
N PHE A 71 -5.68 0.50 8.08
CA PHE A 71 -6.91 -0.08 8.64
C PHE A 71 -6.90 -0.02 10.17
N GLU A 72 -7.00 1.19 10.72
CA GLU A 72 -7.03 1.43 12.17
C GLU A 72 -8.40 1.94 12.59
N ALA A 73 -8.80 1.76 13.85
CA ALA A 73 -10.04 2.33 14.37
C ALA A 73 -9.90 3.86 14.52
N ALA A 74 -10.99 4.62 14.38
CA ALA A 74 -10.93 6.08 14.42
C ALA A 74 -10.60 6.60 15.84
N GLU A 75 -11.13 5.89 16.83
CA GLU A 75 -10.97 6.09 18.27
C GLU A 75 -9.53 5.87 18.76
N ASP A 76 -8.73 5.07 18.03
CA ASP A 76 -7.34 4.79 18.37
C ASP A 76 -6.38 5.86 17.84
N ILE A 77 -6.81 6.74 16.93
CA ILE A 77 -5.97 7.80 16.35
C ILE A 77 -5.84 8.93 17.37
N PRO A 78 -4.63 9.20 17.90
CA PRO A 78 -4.44 10.27 18.88
C PRO A 78 -4.77 11.63 18.29
N LYS A 79 -5.34 12.51 19.12
CA LYS A 79 -5.67 13.89 18.74
C LYS A 79 -4.47 14.83 18.86
N ASP A 80 -3.56 14.56 19.79
CA ASP A 80 -2.31 15.30 19.90
C ASP A 80 -1.38 14.93 18.72
N GLU A 81 -0.82 15.94 18.07
CA GLU A 81 -0.05 15.74 16.85
C GLU A 81 1.30 15.04 17.08
N ASN A 82 1.90 15.19 18.26
CA ASN A 82 3.15 14.52 18.62
C ASN A 82 2.89 13.05 18.95
N GLU A 83 1.87 12.77 19.76
CA GLU A 83 1.44 11.40 20.07
C GLU A 83 1.01 10.66 18.80
N ARG A 84 0.25 11.32 17.92
CA ARG A 84 -0.21 10.77 16.64
C ARG A 84 0.96 10.37 15.74
N THR A 85 2.04 11.13 15.77
CA THR A 85 3.26 10.81 14.99
C THR A 85 3.89 9.50 15.48
N GLY A 86 4.17 9.40 16.78
CA GLY A 86 4.76 8.18 17.36
C GLY A 86 3.84 6.97 17.20
N TRP A 87 2.53 7.16 17.38
CA TRP A 87 1.52 6.13 17.17
C TRP A 87 1.49 5.64 15.71
N CYS A 88 1.41 6.56 14.73
CA CYS A 88 1.33 6.22 13.31
C CYS A 88 2.55 5.40 12.86
N PHE A 89 3.76 5.82 13.23
CA PHE A 89 5.00 5.12 12.87
C PHE A 89 5.22 3.81 13.63
N SER A 90 4.38 3.49 14.61
CA SER A 90 4.37 2.18 15.28
C SER A 90 3.39 1.18 14.65
N ARG A 91 2.50 1.63 13.74
CA ARG A 91 1.51 0.76 13.10
C ARG A 91 2.16 -0.15 12.07
N LYS A 92 1.71 -1.40 12.00
CA LYS A 92 2.13 -2.36 10.97
C LYS A 92 1.36 -2.09 9.67
N ALA A 93 1.96 -2.47 8.54
CA ALA A 93 1.28 -2.52 7.25
C ALA A 93 0.54 -1.24 6.83
N THR A 94 1.10 -0.08 7.18
CA THR A 94 0.63 1.20 6.66
C THR A 94 1.02 1.37 5.20
N LEU A 95 0.30 2.25 4.52
CA LEU A 95 0.60 2.66 3.16
C LEU A 95 1.00 4.13 3.17
N GLU A 96 2.24 4.42 2.78
CA GLU A 96 2.75 5.77 2.61
C GLU A 96 2.53 6.21 1.16
N LEU A 97 1.62 7.17 0.96
CA LEU A 97 1.42 7.81 -0.33
C LEU A 97 2.26 9.08 -0.39
N THR A 98 3.22 9.12 -1.32
CA THR A 98 4.07 10.30 -1.53
C THR A 98 3.55 11.13 -2.68
N HIS A 99 3.20 12.39 -2.42
CA HIS A 99 2.80 13.34 -3.44
C HIS A 99 3.88 14.40 -3.64
N ASN A 100 4.48 14.42 -4.82
CA ASN A 100 5.33 15.53 -5.24
C ASN A 100 4.44 16.65 -5.78
N TRP A 101 4.58 17.85 -5.23
CA TRP A 101 3.65 18.95 -5.48
C TRP A 101 3.65 19.39 -6.95
N GLY A 102 2.45 19.64 -7.49
CA GLY A 102 2.24 20.12 -8.86
C GLY A 102 2.09 19.00 -9.91
N THR A 103 2.38 17.75 -9.56
CA THR A 103 2.23 16.59 -10.47
C THR A 103 0.78 16.38 -10.93
N GLU A 104 -0.20 16.78 -10.12
CA GLU A 104 -1.63 16.74 -10.44
C GLU A 104 -2.03 17.72 -11.55
N SER A 105 -1.30 18.84 -11.68
CA SER A 105 -1.61 19.93 -12.60
C SER A 105 -0.68 20.03 -13.81
N ASP A 106 0.44 19.31 -13.80
CA ASP A 106 1.40 19.34 -14.90
C ASP A 106 0.87 18.53 -16.11
N PRO A 107 0.61 19.20 -17.26
CA PRO A 107 0.11 18.54 -18.47
C PRO A 107 1.17 17.66 -19.15
N ASN A 108 2.45 17.87 -18.84
CA ASN A 108 3.57 17.08 -19.38
C ASN A 108 4.02 15.97 -18.42
N PHE A 109 3.31 15.79 -17.30
CA PHE A 109 3.66 14.78 -16.33
C PHE A 109 3.49 13.37 -16.91
N THR A 110 4.60 12.65 -17.02
CA THR A 110 4.57 11.21 -17.29
C THR A 110 4.01 10.47 -16.06
N PRO A 111 2.92 9.69 -16.17
CA PRO A 111 2.39 8.91 -15.07
C PRO A 111 3.45 8.06 -14.38
N TYR A 112 3.33 7.90 -13.05
CA TYR A 112 4.20 6.98 -12.33
C TYR A 112 4.06 5.56 -12.90
N HIS A 113 5.22 4.91 -13.09
CA HIS A 113 5.29 3.54 -13.58
C HIS A 113 4.91 2.57 -12.45
N ASN A 114 4.07 1.58 -12.75
CA ASN A 114 3.52 0.67 -11.75
C ASN A 114 4.36 -0.60 -11.54
N GLY A 115 5.48 -0.75 -12.25
CA GLY A 115 6.39 -1.89 -12.16
C GLY A 115 5.94 -3.19 -12.84
N ASN A 116 4.75 -3.22 -13.45
CA ASN A 116 4.19 -4.43 -14.06
C ASN A 116 4.46 -4.57 -15.58
N SER A 117 5.04 -3.54 -16.20
CA SER A 117 5.61 -3.56 -17.55
C SER A 117 7.11 -3.28 -17.49
N ASP A 118 7.82 -3.42 -18.61
CA ASP A 118 9.27 -3.19 -18.61
C ASP A 118 9.60 -1.71 -18.32
N PRO A 119 10.62 -1.41 -17.49
CA PRO A 119 11.37 -2.34 -16.65
C PRO A 119 10.53 -2.83 -15.45
N LYS A 120 10.44 -4.15 -15.27
CA LYS A 120 9.64 -4.76 -14.20
C LYS A 120 10.30 -4.60 -12.83
N GLY A 121 9.50 -4.52 -11.78
CA GLY A 121 9.97 -4.36 -10.40
C GLY A 121 8.87 -4.65 -9.37
N TYR A 122 8.39 -3.61 -8.67
CA TYR A 122 7.23 -3.73 -7.78
C TYR A 122 6.02 -4.31 -8.53
N GLY A 123 5.29 -5.22 -7.89
CA GLY A 123 4.09 -5.84 -8.46
C GLY A 123 2.81 -5.17 -7.96
N THR A 124 2.42 -5.49 -6.73
CA THR A 124 1.15 -5.02 -6.15
C THR A 124 1.17 -5.03 -4.62
N CYS A 125 0.20 -4.36 -4.00
CA CYS A 125 -0.18 -4.54 -2.62
C CYS A 125 -1.55 -5.23 -2.58
N ALA A 126 -1.79 -6.09 -1.59
CA ALA A 126 -3.02 -6.85 -1.49
C ALA A 126 -3.79 -6.48 -0.20
N VAL A 127 -5.11 -6.44 -0.32
CA VAL A 127 -6.03 -6.33 0.81
C VAL A 127 -6.81 -7.64 0.91
N SER A 128 -6.81 -8.25 2.10
CA SER A 128 -7.63 -9.43 2.35
C SER A 128 -9.03 -9.00 2.79
N VAL A 129 -10.05 -9.63 2.21
CA VAL A 129 -11.46 -9.37 2.52
C VAL A 129 -12.19 -10.70 2.72
N GLN A 130 -13.18 -10.73 3.61
CA GLN A 130 -13.93 -11.95 3.89
C GLN A 130 -14.81 -12.39 2.71
N HIS A 131 -15.40 -11.44 2.00
CA HIS A 131 -16.35 -11.68 0.92
C HIS A 131 -16.02 -10.81 -0.31
N PRO A 132 -15.11 -11.27 -1.20
CA PRO A 132 -14.60 -10.44 -2.31
C PRO A 132 -15.67 -10.05 -3.32
N VAL A 133 -16.62 -10.94 -3.64
CA VAL A 133 -17.73 -10.65 -4.58
C VAL A 133 -18.61 -9.52 -4.05
N THR A 134 -19.02 -9.61 -2.78
CA THR A 134 -19.86 -8.60 -2.12
C THR A 134 -19.13 -7.26 -2.04
N PHE A 135 -17.84 -7.27 -1.76
CA PHE A 135 -17.02 -6.06 -1.74
C PHE A 135 -17.02 -5.34 -3.09
N LEU A 136 -16.75 -6.07 -4.17
CA LEU A 136 -16.69 -5.48 -5.52
C LEU A 136 -18.07 -4.95 -5.97
N GLN A 137 -19.14 -5.70 -5.71
CA GLN A 137 -20.51 -5.28 -6.02
C GLN A 137 -20.90 -4.00 -5.26
N HIS A 138 -20.58 -3.91 -3.97
CA HIS A 138 -20.91 -2.74 -3.16
C HIS A 138 -20.20 -1.47 -3.63
N GLN A 139 -18.97 -1.61 -4.12
CA GLN A 139 -18.18 -0.48 -4.62
C GLN A 139 -18.50 -0.09 -6.06
N SER A 140 -19.49 -0.74 -6.70
CA SER A 140 -19.79 -0.60 -8.13
C SER A 140 -18.55 -0.79 -9.01
N ILE A 141 -17.61 -1.61 -8.55
CA ILE A 141 -16.41 -1.97 -9.30
C ILE A 141 -16.79 -3.12 -10.23
N ASP A 142 -16.49 -2.96 -11.51
CA ASP A 142 -16.73 -4.00 -12.51
C ASP A 142 -15.92 -5.26 -12.19
N ILE A 143 -16.62 -6.29 -11.70
CA ILE A 143 -16.08 -7.60 -11.33
C ILE A 143 -15.46 -8.35 -12.51
N ASP A 144 -15.92 -8.08 -13.73
CA ASP A 144 -15.45 -8.79 -14.93
C ASP A 144 -14.02 -8.33 -15.30
N ASN A 145 -13.60 -7.14 -14.87
CA ASN A 145 -12.22 -6.65 -15.02
C ASN A 145 -11.22 -7.26 -14.01
N PHE A 146 -11.69 -7.94 -12.96
CA PHE A 146 -10.83 -8.51 -11.91
C PHE A 146 -10.67 -10.03 -11.99
N GLY A 147 -11.21 -10.68 -13.04
CA GLY A 147 -11.09 -12.13 -13.21
C GLY A 147 -11.70 -12.96 -12.07
N CYS A 148 -12.55 -12.34 -11.25
CA CYS A 148 -13.21 -13.00 -10.13
C CYS A 148 -14.34 -13.87 -10.70
N LYS A 149 -14.17 -15.20 -10.69
CA LYS A 149 -15.24 -16.10 -11.11
C LYS A 149 -16.41 -15.93 -10.14
N LYS A 150 -17.59 -15.55 -10.66
CA LYS A 150 -18.85 -15.65 -9.93
C LYS A 150 -19.05 -17.12 -9.58
N GLU A 151 -18.79 -17.51 -8.34
CA GLU A 151 -19.27 -18.81 -7.88
C GLU A 151 -20.80 -18.74 -7.75
N PRO A 152 -21.55 -19.71 -8.31
CA PRO A 152 -22.99 -19.76 -8.14
C PRO A 152 -23.30 -20.08 -6.68
N ILE A 153 -24.27 -19.34 -6.12
CA ILE A 153 -24.88 -19.61 -4.81
C ILE A 153 -25.67 -20.92 -4.89
#